data_AF-A0A1X1MMQ8-F1
#
_entry.id   AF-A0A1X1MMQ8-F1
#
_cell.length_a   1.000
_cell.length_b   1.000
_cell.length_c   1.000
_cell.angle_alpha   90.00
_cell.angle_beta   90.00
_cell.angle_gamma   90.00
#
_symmetry.space_group_name_H-M   'P 1'
#
loop_
_entity.id
_entity.type
_entity.pdbx_description
1 polymer ?
#
loop_
_entity_poly.entity_id
_entity_poly.type
_entity_poly.pdbx_seq_one_letter_code
_entity_poly.pdbx_strand_id
1 'polypeptide(L)'
;MKKTLLSVAILSIGFGLVGCNEVDQNGELCRYYVKQDLSTQNFNSALTRLDSQSCQDSYPNGDYMVDQGAAYMGRAGSSLIDIIDATTNENTEGFSSFVSSMQQSKTDTTLVDLQSAAQVFNQYITMHESANVSNTTIDSVRLFNGFTNVVKTSTAIDSLLNGNLDAWIDSDNNPDDKTVDRASCALEYIYQTNSSSSCDDLETTETANISFDDGSSYTLLTVTDPAPSFEFDQYLIGTLADENDSMVMTDGYCFSDYSPAEKGDVTSYPCPVNKGVGDDLNMEEFLVGAINEGFDSILAVVDSSGQDEDGDIRKSIIEFKEEIASGLGENDEITLDHIIQYLNDQ
;
A
#
# COMPACT_ATOMS: atom_id res chain seq x y z
N MET A 1 24.93 -28.81 -7.93
CA MET A 1 24.39 -28.25 -6.67
C MET A 1 23.01 -28.83 -6.47
N LYS A 2 22.71 -29.27 -5.25
CA LYS A 2 21.57 -30.15 -4.94
C LYS A 2 20.26 -29.36 -5.00
N LYS A 3 19.33 -29.92 -5.75
CA LYS A 3 17.93 -29.53 -5.84
C LYS A 3 17.22 -29.96 -4.56
N THR A 4 16.57 -29.03 -3.89
CA THR A 4 15.61 -29.34 -2.83
C THR A 4 14.28 -28.76 -3.30
N LEU A 5 13.40 -29.65 -3.80
CA LEU A 5 12.02 -29.34 -4.11
C LEU A 5 11.32 -28.96 -2.81
N LEU A 6 11.02 -27.66 -2.62
CA LEU A 6 10.10 -27.23 -1.58
C LEU A 6 8.69 -27.54 -2.09
N SER A 7 8.18 -28.71 -1.73
CA SER A 7 6.77 -29.05 -1.93
C SER A 7 5.96 -28.17 -0.98
N VAL A 8 5.46 -27.04 -1.47
CA VAL A 8 4.48 -26.20 -0.78
C VAL A 8 3.26 -27.09 -0.53
N ALA A 9 3.11 -27.53 0.72
CA ALA A 9 1.91 -28.17 1.18
C ALA A 9 0.81 -27.12 1.09
N ILE A 10 -0.07 -27.29 0.09
CA ILE A 10 -1.33 -26.57 -0.06
C ILE A 10 -1.94 -26.43 1.33
N LEU A 11 -1.93 -25.20 1.85
CA LEU A 11 -2.57 -24.83 3.10
C LEU A 11 -4.06 -25.07 2.86
N SER A 12 -4.47 -26.29 3.15
CA SER A 12 -5.86 -26.66 3.23
C SER A 12 -6.36 -25.89 4.44
N ILE A 13 -6.84 -24.67 4.22
CA ILE A 13 -7.68 -23.97 5.18
C ILE A 13 -8.96 -24.82 5.26
N GLY A 14 -8.85 -25.94 5.97
CA GLY A 14 -9.97 -26.65 6.52
C GLY A 14 -10.52 -25.72 7.57
N PHE A 15 -11.42 -24.83 7.14
CA PHE A 15 -12.37 -24.17 8.02
C PHE A 15 -13.09 -25.28 8.79
N GLY A 16 -12.56 -25.56 9.98
CA GLY A 16 -13.09 -26.56 10.88
C GLY A 16 -14.50 -26.16 11.25
N LEU A 17 -15.48 -26.93 10.75
CA LEU A 17 -16.80 -27.02 11.32
C LEU A 17 -16.66 -27.53 12.76
N VAL A 18 -16.46 -26.63 13.72
CA VAL A 18 -16.49 -26.95 15.14
C VAL A 18 -17.37 -25.94 15.85
N GLY A 19 -18.53 -26.40 16.32
CA GLY A 19 -19.30 -25.71 17.34
C GLY A 19 -20.78 -25.50 17.03
N CYS A 20 -21.56 -26.58 16.86
CA CYS A 20 -23.00 -26.50 17.08
C CYS A 20 -23.25 -26.24 18.58
N ASN A 21 -23.36 -24.97 18.96
CA ASN A 21 -23.99 -24.55 20.19
C ASN A 21 -24.74 -23.25 19.90
N GLU A 22 -26.07 -23.39 19.82
CA GLU A 22 -27.13 -22.37 19.80
C GLU A 22 -26.66 -20.91 19.60
N VAL A 23 -26.27 -20.57 18.36
CA VAL A 23 -26.19 -19.19 17.89
C VAL A 23 -27.53 -18.85 17.25
N ASP A 24 -28.09 -17.69 17.59
CA ASP A 24 -29.29 -17.13 16.99
C ASP A 24 -29.31 -17.36 15.47
N GLN A 25 -30.43 -17.86 14.92
CA GLN A 25 -30.55 -18.24 13.49
C GLN A 25 -30.18 -17.10 12.51
N ASN A 26 -30.16 -15.86 12.97
CA ASN A 26 -29.76 -14.69 12.19
C ASN A 26 -28.23 -14.51 12.08
N GLY A 27 -27.45 -15.02 13.04
CA GLY A 27 -25.99 -14.85 13.09
C GLY A 27 -25.24 -15.78 12.13
N GLU A 28 -25.60 -17.07 12.08
CA GLU A 28 -25.00 -18.02 11.13
C GLU A 28 -25.30 -17.66 9.67
N LEU A 29 -26.48 -17.07 9.41
CA LEU A 29 -26.83 -16.55 8.10
C LEU A 29 -25.91 -15.42 7.66
N CYS A 30 -25.49 -14.52 8.57
CA CYS A 30 -24.61 -13.43 8.17
C CYS A 30 -23.25 -13.95 7.73
N ARG A 31 -22.60 -14.79 8.55
CA ARG A 31 -21.28 -15.36 8.20
C ARG A 31 -21.33 -16.11 6.86
N TYR A 32 -22.39 -16.89 6.63
CA TYR A 32 -22.59 -17.59 5.35
C TYR A 32 -22.65 -16.62 4.16
N TYR A 33 -23.46 -15.57 4.25
CA TYR A 33 -23.60 -14.59 3.17
C TYR A 33 -22.34 -13.76 2.96
N VAL A 34 -21.62 -13.41 4.02
CA VAL A 34 -20.31 -12.74 3.90
C VAL A 34 -19.33 -13.62 3.13
N LYS A 35 -19.20 -14.90 3.49
CA LYS A 35 -18.32 -15.84 2.77
C LYS A 35 -18.75 -16.03 1.32
N GLN A 36 -20.06 -16.08 1.05
CA GLN A 36 -20.58 -16.12 -0.31
C GLN A 36 -20.20 -14.86 -1.09
N ASP A 37 -20.41 -13.68 -0.51
CA ASP A 37 -20.07 -12.39 -1.13
C ASP A 37 -18.56 -12.30 -1.42
N LEU A 38 -17.70 -12.68 -0.47
CA LEU A 38 -16.25 -12.74 -0.66
C LEU A 38 -15.85 -13.70 -1.80
N SER A 39 -16.41 -14.92 -1.82
CA SER A 39 -16.09 -15.92 -2.85
C SER A 39 -16.60 -15.56 -4.25
N THR A 40 -17.63 -14.70 -4.33
CA THR A 40 -18.21 -14.20 -5.58
C THR A 40 -17.70 -12.80 -5.93
N GLN A 41 -16.67 -12.31 -5.23
CA GLN A 41 -16.04 -10.99 -5.41
C GLN A 41 -17.02 -9.82 -5.24
N ASN A 42 -18.10 -10.01 -4.49
CA ASN A 42 -19.07 -8.98 -4.17
C ASN A 42 -18.67 -8.21 -2.90
N PHE A 43 -17.51 -7.57 -2.94
CA PHE A 43 -16.87 -6.96 -1.77
C PHE A 43 -17.70 -5.85 -1.12
N ASN A 44 -18.41 -5.04 -1.91
CA ASN A 44 -19.30 -4.01 -1.38
C ASN A 44 -20.47 -4.59 -0.56
N SER A 45 -21.05 -5.71 -1.00
CA SER A 45 -22.08 -6.41 -0.23
C SER A 45 -21.51 -7.01 1.05
N ALA A 46 -20.32 -7.62 0.98
CA ALA A 46 -19.63 -8.14 2.16
C ALA A 46 -19.39 -7.04 3.20
N LEU A 47 -18.81 -5.90 2.80
CA LEU A 47 -18.57 -4.75 3.67
C LEU A 47 -19.86 -4.20 4.28
N THR A 48 -20.90 -3.99 3.46
CA THR A 48 -22.21 -3.52 3.94
C THR A 48 -22.79 -4.43 5.03
N ARG A 49 -22.58 -5.76 4.92
CA ARG A 49 -23.02 -6.71 5.95
C ARG A 49 -22.15 -6.64 7.20
N LEU A 50 -20.84 -6.57 7.02
CA LEU A 50 -19.85 -6.53 8.11
C LEU A 50 -19.91 -5.24 8.92
N ASP A 51 -20.42 -4.14 8.35
CA ASP A 51 -20.67 -2.88 9.05
C ASP A 51 -21.90 -2.95 10.00
N SER A 52 -22.75 -3.96 9.87
CA SER A 52 -23.90 -4.13 10.76
C SER A 52 -23.49 -4.75 12.09
N GLN A 53 -23.83 -4.10 13.21
CA GLN A 53 -23.63 -4.64 14.55
C GLN A 53 -24.19 -6.06 14.70
N SER A 54 -25.37 -6.34 14.13
CA SER A 54 -25.98 -7.67 14.20
C SER A 54 -25.13 -8.76 13.52
N CYS A 55 -24.36 -8.38 12.50
CA CYS A 55 -23.44 -9.29 11.85
C CYS A 55 -22.15 -9.42 12.65
N GLN A 56 -21.60 -8.31 13.15
CA GLN A 56 -20.39 -8.31 13.97
C GLN A 56 -20.55 -9.15 15.23
N ASP A 57 -21.70 -9.02 15.92
CA ASP A 57 -22.06 -9.82 17.10
C ASP A 57 -22.14 -11.32 16.79
N SER A 58 -22.35 -11.67 15.52
CA SER A 58 -22.35 -13.05 15.09
C SER A 58 -20.94 -13.63 15.04
N TYR A 59 -19.85 -12.86 15.00
CA TYR A 59 -18.47 -13.35 14.98
C TYR A 59 -17.89 -13.43 16.40
N PRO A 60 -17.20 -14.52 16.77
CA PRO A 60 -16.57 -14.61 18.07
C PRO A 60 -15.32 -13.73 18.09
N ASN A 61 -15.02 -13.13 19.23
CA ASN A 61 -13.76 -12.43 19.48
C ASN A 61 -13.37 -11.38 18.42
N GLY A 62 -14.33 -10.81 17.69
CA GLY A 62 -14.04 -9.83 16.65
C GLY A 62 -13.49 -10.39 15.33
N ASP A 63 -13.61 -11.70 15.08
CA ASP A 63 -13.14 -12.33 13.82
C ASP A 63 -13.78 -11.75 12.54
N TYR A 64 -14.85 -10.95 12.65
CA TYR A 64 -15.42 -10.22 11.52
C TYR A 64 -14.40 -9.28 10.87
N MET A 65 -13.45 -8.77 11.66
CA MET A 65 -12.37 -7.90 11.18
C MET A 65 -11.49 -8.61 10.14
N VAL A 66 -11.28 -9.91 10.27
CA VAL A 66 -10.51 -10.69 9.29
C VAL A 66 -11.22 -10.70 7.94
N ASP A 67 -12.54 -10.93 7.95
CA ASP A 67 -13.36 -10.92 6.73
C ASP A 67 -13.50 -9.51 6.15
N GLN A 68 -13.53 -8.49 7.01
CA GLN A 68 -13.60 -7.08 6.61
C GLN A 68 -12.30 -6.62 5.96
N GLY A 69 -11.14 -6.94 6.54
CA GLY A 69 -9.84 -6.67 5.93
C GLY A 69 -9.68 -7.37 4.58
N ALA A 70 -10.09 -8.65 4.49
CA ALA A 70 -10.10 -9.38 3.23
C ALA A 70 -11.05 -8.77 2.18
N ALA A 71 -12.21 -8.26 2.59
CA ALA A 71 -13.14 -7.58 1.70
C ALA A 71 -12.56 -6.27 1.16
N TYR A 72 -11.88 -5.48 2.00
CA TYR A 72 -11.17 -4.29 1.58
C TYR A 72 -10.02 -4.61 0.61
N MET A 73 -9.16 -5.60 0.92
CA MET A 73 -8.11 -6.04 -0.02
C MET A 73 -8.70 -6.47 -1.38
N GLY A 74 -9.78 -7.24 -1.37
CA GLY A 74 -10.46 -7.67 -2.58
C GLY A 74 -11.04 -6.49 -3.38
N ARG A 75 -11.64 -5.51 -2.71
CA ARG A 75 -12.16 -4.29 -3.36
C ARG A 75 -11.05 -3.41 -3.95
N ALA A 76 -9.87 -3.43 -3.33
CA ALA A 76 -8.67 -2.79 -3.84
C ALA A 76 -8.10 -3.46 -5.11
N GLY A 77 -8.65 -4.61 -5.52
CA GLY A 77 -8.18 -5.38 -6.68
C GLY A 77 -7.10 -6.41 -6.35
N SER A 78 -6.73 -6.56 -5.08
CA SER A 78 -5.70 -7.49 -4.64
C SER A 78 -6.34 -8.66 -3.92
N SER A 79 -6.80 -9.67 -4.68
CA SER A 79 -7.25 -10.88 -4.01
C SER A 79 -6.04 -11.58 -3.38
N LEU A 80 -6.24 -12.16 -2.20
CA LEU A 80 -5.20 -12.92 -1.52
C LEU A 80 -4.63 -14.05 -2.40
N ILE A 81 -5.44 -14.59 -3.30
CA ILE A 81 -5.03 -15.61 -4.26
C ILE A 81 -4.04 -15.03 -5.28
N ASP A 82 -4.28 -13.82 -5.76
CA ASP A 82 -3.38 -13.16 -6.71
C ASP A 82 -2.03 -12.83 -6.05
N ILE A 83 -2.04 -12.42 -4.77
CA ILE A 83 -0.83 -12.18 -3.99
C ILE A 83 -0.03 -13.48 -3.78
N ILE A 84 -0.71 -14.58 -3.43
CA ILE A 84 -0.06 -15.88 -3.22
C ILE A 84 0.45 -16.46 -4.56
N ASP A 85 -0.34 -16.39 -5.63
CA ASP A 85 0.08 -16.88 -6.95
C ASP A 85 1.26 -16.07 -7.48
N ALA A 86 1.28 -14.76 -7.26
CA ALA A 86 2.40 -13.92 -7.68
C ALA A 86 3.68 -14.15 -6.87
N THR A 87 3.56 -14.42 -5.57
CA THR A 87 4.72 -14.68 -4.68
C THR A 87 5.25 -16.11 -4.77
N THR A 88 4.47 -17.06 -5.28
CA THR A 88 4.87 -18.47 -5.39
C THR A 88 5.31 -18.90 -6.79
N ASN A 89 5.13 -18.06 -7.81
CA ASN A 89 5.63 -18.35 -9.16
C ASN A 89 7.16 -18.13 -9.24
N GLU A 90 7.93 -19.22 -9.37
CA GLU A 90 9.40 -19.28 -9.39
C GLU A 90 10.09 -18.56 -10.58
N ASN A 91 9.38 -17.78 -11.39
CA ASN A 91 10.00 -17.00 -12.45
C ASN A 91 10.54 -15.69 -11.87
N THR A 92 11.79 -15.36 -12.23
CA THR A 92 12.51 -14.12 -11.81
C THR A 92 11.83 -12.81 -12.20
N GLU A 93 10.63 -12.86 -12.77
CA GLU A 93 9.74 -11.73 -13.05
C GLU A 93 8.70 -11.53 -11.93
N GLY A 94 8.75 -12.29 -10.82
CA GLY A 94 7.69 -12.38 -9.81
C GLY A 94 7.26 -11.05 -9.20
N PHE A 95 8.18 -10.18 -8.77
CA PHE A 95 7.82 -8.88 -8.20
C PHE A 95 7.31 -7.90 -9.27
N SER A 96 7.99 -7.76 -10.41
CA SER A 96 7.53 -6.90 -11.51
C SER A 96 6.17 -7.37 -12.06
N SER A 97 5.96 -8.69 -12.19
CA SER A 97 4.68 -9.28 -12.59
C SER A 97 3.60 -9.13 -11.51
N PHE A 98 3.98 -9.23 -10.23
CA PHE A 98 3.09 -8.94 -9.11
C PHE A 98 2.60 -7.50 -9.17
N VAL A 99 3.53 -6.55 -9.27
CA VAL A 99 3.19 -5.14 -9.35
C VAL A 99 2.39 -4.83 -10.61
N SER A 100 2.77 -5.38 -11.77
CA SER A 100 2.02 -5.26 -13.03
C SER A 100 0.60 -5.85 -12.92
N SER A 101 0.44 -6.96 -12.21
CA SER A 101 -0.87 -7.58 -11.96
C SER A 101 -1.72 -6.70 -11.04
N MET A 102 -1.11 -6.07 -10.04
CA MET A 102 -1.81 -5.13 -9.15
C MET A 102 -2.21 -3.85 -9.88
N GLN A 103 -1.38 -3.35 -10.80
CA GLN A 103 -1.74 -2.22 -11.65
C GLN A 103 -2.95 -2.53 -12.53
N GLN A 104 -3.02 -3.75 -13.09
CA GLN A 104 -4.16 -4.17 -13.92
C GLN A 104 -5.46 -4.34 -13.13
N SER A 105 -5.37 -4.57 -11.83
CA SER A 105 -6.52 -4.74 -10.94
C SER A 105 -6.87 -3.51 -10.11
N LYS A 106 -6.07 -2.43 -10.21
CA LYS A 106 -6.28 -1.16 -9.50
C LYS A 106 -7.67 -0.61 -9.82
N THR A 107 -8.35 -0.16 -8.77
CA THR A 107 -9.61 0.57 -8.81
C THR A 107 -9.38 1.99 -8.32
N ASP A 108 -10.30 2.90 -8.61
CA ASP A 108 -10.27 4.28 -8.13
C ASP A 108 -10.20 4.40 -6.59
N THR A 109 -10.48 3.31 -5.85
CA THR A 109 -10.44 3.27 -4.37
C THR A 109 -9.32 2.40 -3.81
N THR A 110 -8.39 1.88 -4.64
CA THR A 110 -7.36 0.93 -4.22
C THR A 110 -6.57 1.41 -3.00
N LEU A 111 -6.04 2.64 -3.00
CA LEU A 111 -5.24 3.15 -1.87
C LEU A 111 -6.07 3.29 -0.58
N VAL A 112 -7.31 3.76 -0.69
CA VAL A 112 -8.24 3.89 0.45
C VAL A 112 -8.61 2.53 1.03
N ASP A 113 -8.86 1.56 0.15
CA ASP A 113 -9.23 0.22 0.53
C ASP A 113 -8.06 -0.53 1.16
N LEU A 114 -6.84 -0.40 0.62
CA LEU A 114 -5.65 -0.98 1.23
C LEU A 114 -5.36 -0.39 2.60
N GLN A 115 -5.53 0.93 2.78
CA GLN A 115 -5.38 1.56 4.09
C GLN A 115 -6.45 1.05 5.07
N SER A 116 -7.69 0.94 4.63
CA SER A 116 -8.78 0.38 5.44
C SER A 116 -8.50 -1.07 5.85
N ALA A 117 -7.96 -1.88 4.93
CA ALA A 117 -7.55 -3.25 5.20
C ALA A 117 -6.45 -3.30 6.28
N ALA A 118 -5.37 -2.53 6.12
CA ALA A 118 -4.27 -2.46 7.07
C ALA A 118 -4.75 -2.02 8.46
N GLN A 119 -5.58 -0.97 8.53
CA GLN A 119 -6.16 -0.50 9.80
C GLN A 119 -6.99 -1.58 10.49
N VAL A 120 -7.84 -2.30 9.76
CA VAL A 120 -8.68 -3.37 10.33
C VAL A 120 -7.82 -4.55 10.80
N PHE A 121 -6.81 -4.95 10.03
CA PHE A 121 -5.88 -6.00 10.47
C PHE A 121 -5.07 -5.58 11.69
N ASN A 122 -4.53 -4.36 11.73
CA ASN A 122 -3.83 -3.82 12.88
C ASN A 122 -4.72 -3.75 14.14
N GLN A 123 -6.01 -3.40 13.99
CA GLN A 123 -6.98 -3.45 15.08
C GLN A 123 -7.18 -4.87 15.61
N TYR A 124 -7.32 -5.86 14.71
CA TYR A 124 -7.42 -7.26 15.10
C TYR A 124 -6.16 -7.74 15.83
N ILE A 125 -4.98 -7.45 15.28
CA ILE A 125 -3.68 -7.81 15.87
C ILE A 125 -3.59 -7.21 17.29
N THR A 126 -3.80 -5.90 17.42
CA THR A 126 -3.74 -5.19 18.71
C THR A 126 -4.71 -5.79 19.75
N MET A 127 -5.93 -6.10 19.33
CA MET A 127 -6.95 -6.71 20.20
C MET A 127 -6.51 -8.08 20.73
N HIS A 128 -5.73 -8.83 19.96
CA HIS A 128 -5.33 -10.20 20.28
C HIS A 128 -3.91 -10.37 20.81
N GLU A 129 -3.03 -9.38 20.65
CA GLU A 129 -1.64 -9.43 21.14
C GLU A 129 -1.55 -9.49 22.66
N SER A 130 -2.49 -8.84 23.36
CA SER A 130 -2.55 -8.89 24.83
C SER A 130 -2.83 -10.29 25.40
N ALA A 131 -3.31 -11.24 24.58
CA ALA A 131 -3.67 -12.58 25.03
C ALA A 131 -2.47 -13.53 25.17
N ASN A 132 -1.27 -13.19 24.67
CA ASN A 132 -0.06 -14.04 24.73
C ASN A 132 -0.27 -15.46 24.15
N VAL A 133 -1.20 -15.62 23.22
CA VAL A 133 -1.45 -16.89 22.52
C VAL A 133 -1.07 -16.68 21.06
N SER A 134 0.02 -17.30 20.60
CA SER A 134 0.15 -17.57 19.16
C SER A 134 -1.05 -18.44 18.78
N ASN A 135 -1.92 -17.84 17.97
CA ASN A 135 -3.00 -18.53 17.31
C ASN A 135 -2.70 -18.42 15.82
N THR A 136 -2.78 -19.54 15.11
CA THR A 136 -2.68 -19.62 13.64
C THR A 136 -3.46 -18.52 12.91
N THR A 137 -4.58 -18.05 13.48
CA THR A 137 -5.35 -16.93 12.93
C THR A 137 -4.61 -15.59 13.04
N ILE A 138 -3.99 -15.27 14.17
CA ILE A 138 -3.22 -14.02 14.36
C ILE A 138 -2.01 -14.02 13.42
N ASP A 139 -1.31 -15.15 13.32
CA ASP A 139 -0.17 -15.27 12.41
C ASP A 139 -0.60 -15.12 10.95
N SER A 140 -1.77 -15.66 10.58
CA SER A 140 -2.35 -15.43 9.24
C SER A 140 -2.71 -13.95 9.02
N VAL A 141 -3.29 -13.28 10.02
CA VAL A 141 -3.65 -11.86 9.91
C VAL A 141 -2.41 -10.98 9.82
N ARG A 142 -1.34 -11.26 10.58
CA ARG A 142 -0.05 -10.57 10.45
C ARG A 142 0.53 -10.74 9.07
N LEU A 143 0.49 -11.96 8.52
CA LEU A 143 0.93 -12.20 7.15
C LEU A 143 0.10 -11.40 6.14
N PHE A 144 -1.23 -11.36 6.28
CA PHE A 144 -2.09 -10.55 5.42
C PHE A 144 -1.86 -9.05 5.57
N ASN A 145 -1.58 -8.58 6.78
CA ASN A 145 -1.21 -7.20 7.04
C ASN A 145 0.13 -6.85 6.36
N GLY A 146 1.12 -7.74 6.49
CA GLY A 146 2.40 -7.63 5.81
C GLY A 146 2.25 -7.52 4.29
N PHE A 147 1.47 -8.41 3.69
CA PHE A 147 1.17 -8.33 2.26
C PHE A 147 0.42 -7.05 1.88
N THR A 148 -0.61 -6.67 2.64
CA THR A 148 -1.36 -5.43 2.41
C THR A 148 -0.43 -4.22 2.39
N ASN A 149 0.51 -4.18 3.34
CA ASN A 149 1.49 -3.11 3.44
C ASN A 149 2.51 -3.11 2.28
N VAL A 150 2.96 -4.28 1.81
CA VAL A 150 3.76 -4.37 0.57
C VAL A 150 2.99 -3.82 -0.64
N VAL A 151 1.70 -4.15 -0.76
CA VAL A 151 0.83 -3.62 -1.83
C VAL A 151 0.66 -2.11 -1.68
N LYS A 152 0.46 -1.59 -0.47
CA LYS A 152 0.38 -0.15 -0.19
C LYS A 152 1.65 0.56 -0.66
N THR A 153 2.83 0.06 -0.28
CA THR A 153 4.12 0.62 -0.72
C THR A 153 4.22 0.65 -2.24
N SER A 154 3.92 -0.47 -2.90
CA SER A 154 3.98 -0.54 -4.37
C SER A 154 3.01 0.43 -5.04
N THR A 155 1.80 0.57 -4.52
CA THR A 155 0.80 1.49 -5.06
C THR A 155 1.15 2.95 -4.77
N ALA A 156 1.81 3.22 -3.65
CA ALA A 156 2.35 4.53 -3.31
C ALA A 156 3.49 4.94 -4.25
N ILE A 157 4.39 4.02 -4.59
CA ILE A 157 5.43 4.25 -5.58
C ILE A 157 4.81 4.50 -6.97
N ASP A 158 3.82 3.70 -7.37
CA ASP A 158 3.07 3.91 -8.62
C ASP A 158 2.42 5.30 -8.67
N SER A 159 1.77 5.71 -7.57
CA SER A 159 1.18 7.05 -7.40
C SER A 159 2.24 8.15 -7.50
N LEU A 160 3.37 7.99 -6.82
CA LEU A 160 4.49 8.92 -6.85
C LEU A 160 5.06 9.09 -8.27
N LEU A 161 5.07 8.04 -9.07
CA LEU A 161 5.54 8.07 -10.46
C LEU A 161 4.43 8.36 -11.48
N ASN A 162 3.25 8.83 -11.04
CA ASN A 162 2.11 9.11 -11.90
C ASN A 162 1.71 7.90 -12.80
N GLY A 163 1.85 6.68 -12.29
CA GLY A 163 1.55 5.43 -13.00
C GLY A 163 2.66 4.93 -13.94
N ASN A 164 3.82 5.60 -13.99
CA ASN A 164 4.96 5.21 -14.82
C ASN A 164 5.97 4.36 -14.04
N LEU A 165 5.54 3.24 -13.46
CA LEU A 165 6.43 2.35 -12.72
C LEU A 165 7.53 1.74 -13.59
N ASP A 166 7.29 1.58 -14.90
CA ASP A 166 8.31 1.09 -15.83
C ASP A 166 9.56 2.00 -15.79
N ALA A 167 9.41 3.30 -15.56
CA ALA A 167 10.53 4.22 -15.36
C ALA A 167 11.36 3.92 -14.11
N TRP A 168 10.76 3.36 -13.05
CA TRP A 168 11.51 2.85 -11.89
C TRP A 168 12.30 1.60 -12.26
N ILE A 169 11.65 0.66 -12.96
CA ILE A 169 12.24 -0.66 -13.27
C ILE A 169 13.40 -0.51 -14.27
N ASP A 170 13.25 0.41 -15.23
CA ASP A 170 14.21 0.65 -16.31
C ASP A 170 15.08 1.91 -16.10
N SER A 171 15.11 2.51 -14.90
CA SER A 171 15.90 3.72 -14.62
C SER A 171 17.37 3.55 -15.05
N ASP A 172 17.96 2.40 -14.75
CA ASP A 172 19.32 2.01 -15.16
C ASP A 172 19.52 1.89 -16.69
N ASN A 173 18.46 1.50 -17.39
CA ASN A 173 18.48 1.21 -18.83
C ASN A 173 18.07 2.41 -19.68
N ASN A 174 17.41 3.41 -19.09
CA ASN A 174 16.94 4.61 -19.74
C ASN A 174 17.25 5.87 -18.91
N PRO A 175 18.53 6.28 -18.85
CA PRO A 175 18.95 7.43 -18.03
C PRO A 175 18.39 8.79 -18.51
N ASP A 176 17.75 8.81 -19.69
CA ASP A 176 17.05 9.97 -20.22
C ASP A 176 15.62 10.11 -19.62
N ASP A 177 15.06 9.06 -19.00
CA ASP A 177 13.79 9.15 -18.28
C ASP A 177 14.02 9.66 -16.85
N LYS A 178 13.70 10.94 -16.66
CA LYS A 178 13.89 11.66 -15.40
C LYS A 178 12.69 11.56 -14.46
N THR A 179 11.78 10.59 -14.64
CA THR A 179 10.57 10.46 -13.80
C THR A 179 10.91 10.21 -12.33
N VAL A 180 11.85 9.31 -12.04
CA VAL A 180 12.29 9.02 -10.66
C VAL A 180 12.96 10.26 -10.04
N ASP A 181 13.85 10.94 -10.78
CA ASP A 181 14.50 12.18 -10.34
C ASP A 181 13.46 13.27 -9.99
N ARG A 182 12.42 13.43 -10.84
CA ARG A 182 11.35 14.42 -10.60
C ARG A 182 10.49 14.08 -9.39
N ALA A 183 10.20 12.79 -9.16
CA ALA A 183 9.51 12.32 -7.98
C ALA A 183 10.31 12.53 -6.69
N SER A 184 11.59 12.16 -6.71
CA SER A 184 12.50 12.36 -5.57
C SER A 184 12.65 13.85 -5.24
N CYS A 185 12.83 14.69 -6.26
CA CYS A 185 12.89 16.13 -6.10
C CYS A 185 11.60 16.71 -5.48
N ALA A 186 10.43 16.21 -5.88
CA ALA A 186 9.16 16.63 -5.30
C ALA A 186 9.06 16.27 -3.80
N LEU A 187 9.48 15.06 -3.41
CA LEU A 187 9.55 14.65 -2.01
C LEU A 187 10.53 15.52 -1.23
N GLU A 188 11.72 15.73 -1.74
CA GLU A 188 12.74 16.52 -1.06
C GLU A 188 12.33 17.99 -0.86
N TYR A 189 11.70 18.58 -1.89
CA TYR A 189 11.15 19.93 -1.80
C TYR A 189 10.16 20.09 -0.63
N ILE A 190 9.23 19.14 -0.52
CA ILE A 190 8.14 19.17 0.46
C ILE A 190 8.67 18.90 1.89
N TYR A 191 9.55 17.91 2.05
CA TYR A 191 9.90 17.38 3.37
C TYR A 191 11.24 17.90 3.93
N GLN A 192 12.19 18.31 3.10
CA GLN A 192 13.49 18.82 3.54
C GLN A 192 13.57 20.36 3.57
N THR A 193 12.42 21.02 3.77
CA THR A 193 12.25 22.47 4.00
C THR A 193 12.68 23.38 2.84
N ASN A 194 11.92 23.42 1.73
CA ASN A 194 11.87 24.55 0.77
C ASN A 194 13.23 25.15 0.38
N SER A 195 14.28 24.34 0.42
CA SER A 195 15.65 24.77 0.17
C SER A 195 16.02 24.18 -1.18
N SER A 196 16.34 25.08 -2.10
CA SER A 196 16.60 24.81 -3.51
C SER A 196 17.90 24.03 -3.76
N SER A 197 18.25 23.04 -2.93
CA SER A 197 19.64 22.58 -2.80
C SER A 197 19.88 21.08 -2.97
N SER A 198 19.12 20.39 -3.82
CA SER A 198 19.41 18.99 -4.11
C SER A 198 18.91 18.46 -5.45
N CYS A 199 17.88 19.07 -6.04
CA CYS A 199 17.48 18.76 -7.40
C CYS A 199 18.48 19.41 -8.36
N ASP A 200 19.71 18.90 -8.38
CA ASP A 200 20.88 19.54 -8.98
C ASP A 200 20.67 19.95 -10.45
N ASP A 201 19.71 19.33 -11.14
CA ASP A 201 19.34 19.61 -12.52
C ASP A 201 17.83 19.84 -12.77
N LEU A 202 16.96 19.94 -11.75
CA LEU A 202 15.51 20.14 -11.94
C LEU A 202 15.01 21.46 -11.36
N GLU A 203 13.98 22.04 -11.99
CA GLU A 203 13.32 23.27 -11.55
C GLU A 203 11.98 22.96 -10.88
N THR A 204 11.79 23.43 -9.64
CA THR A 204 10.51 23.36 -8.95
C THR A 204 9.75 24.69 -9.06
N THR A 205 8.46 24.62 -9.39
CA THR A 205 7.58 25.79 -9.45
C THR A 205 6.27 25.47 -8.74
N GLU A 206 5.95 26.25 -7.72
CA GLU A 206 4.63 26.23 -7.10
C GLU A 206 3.67 27.13 -7.88
N THR A 207 2.49 26.61 -8.20
CA THR A 207 1.39 27.39 -8.78
C THR A 207 0.32 27.63 -7.71
N ALA A 208 -0.43 28.72 -7.86
CA ALA A 208 -1.51 29.09 -6.94
C ALA A 208 -2.50 27.94 -6.68
N ASN A 209 -3.13 27.98 -5.51
CA ASN A 209 -4.04 26.95 -5.02
C ASN A 209 -5.09 26.51 -6.07
N ILE A 210 -5.17 25.21 -6.31
CA ILE A 210 -6.25 24.54 -7.05
C ILE A 210 -7.35 24.23 -6.05
N SER A 211 -8.60 24.49 -6.44
CA SER A 211 -9.78 24.09 -5.66
C SER A 211 -10.59 23.06 -6.42
N PHE A 212 -10.98 21.99 -5.75
CA PHE A 212 -11.85 20.95 -6.28
C PHE A 212 -13.31 21.18 -5.85
N ASP A 213 -14.24 20.55 -6.57
CA ASP A 213 -15.69 20.75 -6.41
C ASP A 213 -16.22 20.28 -5.04
N ASP A 214 -15.48 19.43 -4.33
CA ASP A 214 -15.79 18.98 -2.97
C ASP A 214 -15.37 19.99 -1.88
N GLY A 215 -14.68 21.07 -2.27
CA GLY A 215 -14.19 22.13 -1.39
C GLY A 215 -12.76 21.93 -0.90
N SER A 216 -12.09 20.83 -1.26
CA SER A 216 -10.67 20.64 -1.02
C SER A 216 -9.83 21.64 -1.84
N SER A 217 -8.66 22.01 -1.31
CA SER A 217 -7.77 22.95 -1.96
C SER A 217 -6.31 22.54 -1.74
N TYR A 218 -5.54 22.53 -2.82
CA TYR A 218 -4.17 22.05 -2.85
C TYR A 218 -3.24 23.04 -3.53
N THR A 219 -1.97 23.08 -3.13
CA THR A 219 -0.92 23.79 -3.87
C THR A 219 -0.37 22.85 -4.94
N LEU A 220 -0.25 23.33 -6.18
CA LEU A 220 0.33 22.53 -7.26
C LEU A 220 1.84 22.74 -7.31
N LEU A 221 2.59 21.67 -7.09
CA LEU A 221 4.02 21.64 -7.36
C LEU A 221 4.26 21.09 -8.75
N THR A 222 5.03 21.81 -9.57
CA THR A 222 5.52 21.32 -10.86
C THR A 222 7.03 21.13 -10.77
N VAL A 223 7.52 19.94 -11.10
CA VAL A 223 8.95 19.64 -11.22
C VAL A 223 9.28 19.49 -12.70
N THR A 224 10.18 20.33 -13.20
CA THR A 224 10.50 20.44 -14.62
C THR A 224 11.95 20.06 -14.86
N ASP A 225 12.18 19.24 -15.87
CA ASP A 225 13.49 19.06 -16.47
C ASP A 225 13.77 20.24 -17.43
N PRO A 226 14.75 21.12 -17.12
CA PRO A 226 15.10 22.23 -17.98
C PRO A 226 15.61 21.73 -19.35
N ALA A 227 15.76 22.66 -20.30
CA ALA A 227 16.10 22.33 -21.69
C ALA A 227 17.21 21.25 -21.82
N PRO A 228 17.04 20.26 -22.72
CA PRO A 228 16.24 20.35 -23.94
C PRO A 228 14.88 19.62 -23.95
N SER A 229 14.57 18.79 -22.97
CA SER A 229 13.37 17.93 -22.96
C SER A 229 12.11 18.73 -22.62
N PHE A 230 12.21 19.69 -21.68
CA PHE A 230 11.07 20.43 -21.10
C PHE A 230 9.96 19.50 -20.59
N GLU A 231 10.34 18.31 -20.12
CA GLU A 231 9.41 17.38 -19.48
C GLU A 231 9.10 17.83 -18.06
N PHE A 232 7.90 17.52 -17.59
CA PHE A 232 7.49 17.88 -16.25
C PHE A 232 6.57 16.83 -15.63
N ASP A 233 6.59 16.79 -14.31
CA ASP A 233 5.61 16.09 -13.48
C ASP A 233 4.97 17.06 -12.50
N GLN A 234 3.74 16.76 -12.12
CA GLN A 234 2.93 17.59 -11.24
C GLN A 234 2.55 16.79 -10.00
N TYR A 235 2.55 17.46 -8.86
CA TYR A 235 2.24 16.90 -7.56
C TYR A 235 1.34 17.85 -6.79
N LEU A 236 0.47 17.30 -5.94
CA LEU A 236 -0.38 18.10 -5.06
C LEU A 236 0.22 18.14 -3.65
N ILE A 237 0.30 19.35 -3.11
CA ILE A 237 0.68 19.61 -1.73
C ILE A 237 -0.60 19.97 -0.96
N GLY A 238 -0.86 19.23 0.11
CA GLY A 238 -1.93 19.48 1.06
C GLY A 238 -1.37 20.07 2.35
N THR A 239 -2.15 20.95 2.99
CA THR A 239 -1.84 21.43 4.34
C THR A 239 -2.55 20.53 5.34
N LEU A 240 -1.79 19.65 5.99
CA LEU A 240 -2.34 18.81 7.06
C LEU A 240 -2.63 19.65 8.30
N ALA A 241 -3.52 19.16 9.18
CA ALA A 241 -3.94 19.84 10.40
C ALA A 241 -2.80 20.16 11.38
N ASP A 242 -1.63 19.53 11.19
CA ASP A 242 -0.42 19.69 12.00
C ASP A 242 0.73 20.35 11.20
N GLU A 243 0.53 21.60 10.77
CA GLU A 243 1.49 22.62 10.26
C GLU A 243 2.56 22.28 9.20
N ASN A 244 2.77 21.01 8.83
CA ASN A 244 3.71 20.62 7.78
C ASN A 244 2.96 20.34 6.47
N ASP A 245 3.46 20.95 5.40
CA ASP A 245 3.05 20.61 4.04
C ASP A 245 3.38 19.15 3.75
N SER A 246 2.45 18.45 3.11
CA SER A 246 2.63 17.04 2.76
C SER A 246 2.21 16.78 1.33
N MET A 247 2.90 15.84 0.68
CA MET A 247 2.51 15.36 -0.64
C MET A 247 1.23 14.53 -0.50
N VAL A 248 0.21 14.94 -1.24
CA VAL A 248 -1.07 14.24 -1.34
C VAL A 248 -0.93 13.11 -2.35
N MET A 249 -1.46 11.94 -1.99
CA MET A 249 -1.56 10.81 -2.88
C MET A 249 -2.49 11.09 -4.06
N THR A 250 -2.01 10.81 -5.28
CA THR A 250 -2.78 11.05 -6.50
C THR A 250 -2.79 9.84 -7.43
N ASP A 251 -3.86 9.68 -8.21
CA ASP A 251 -3.96 8.60 -9.19
C ASP A 251 -4.45 9.14 -10.54
N GLY A 252 -3.53 9.16 -11.51
CA GLY A 252 -3.76 9.75 -12.81
C GLY A 252 -4.09 11.24 -12.74
N TYR A 253 -4.84 11.72 -13.74
CA TYR A 253 -5.20 13.13 -13.88
C TYR A 253 -6.71 13.29 -13.95
N CYS A 254 -7.23 14.37 -13.37
CA CYS A 254 -8.63 14.74 -13.45
C CYS A 254 -8.84 16.25 -13.51
N PHE A 255 -10.05 16.64 -13.92
CA PHE A 255 -10.53 18.01 -13.76
C PHE A 255 -10.92 18.27 -12.30
N SER A 256 -11.20 19.53 -11.95
CA SER A 256 -11.60 19.91 -10.58
C SER A 256 -12.92 19.26 -10.10
N ASP A 257 -13.73 18.75 -11.03
CA ASP A 257 -14.95 17.97 -10.76
C ASP A 257 -14.69 16.46 -10.58
N TYR A 258 -13.41 16.05 -10.53
CA TYR A 258 -12.93 14.68 -10.47
C TYR A 258 -13.24 13.80 -11.68
N SER A 259 -13.70 14.38 -12.79
CA SER A 259 -13.84 13.63 -14.04
C SER A 259 -12.46 13.33 -14.64
N PRO A 260 -12.22 12.11 -15.15
CA PRO A 260 -10.91 11.71 -15.69
C PRO A 260 -10.43 12.65 -16.80
N ALA A 261 -9.12 12.93 -16.80
CA ALA A 261 -8.45 13.78 -17.78
C ALA A 261 -7.11 13.17 -18.22
N GLU A 262 -6.56 13.65 -19.33
CA GLU A 262 -5.20 13.29 -19.75
C GLU A 262 -4.16 14.26 -19.16
N LYS A 263 -2.93 13.76 -18.95
CA LYS A 263 -1.80 14.62 -18.55
C LYS A 263 -1.56 15.68 -19.61
N GLY A 264 -1.50 16.95 -19.21
CA GLY A 264 -1.18 18.08 -20.09
C GLY A 264 -2.39 18.80 -20.70
N ASP A 265 -3.62 18.37 -20.40
CA ASP A 265 -4.80 19.18 -20.68
C ASP A 265 -4.75 20.49 -19.87
N VAL A 266 -5.25 21.60 -20.46
CA VAL A 266 -5.07 22.98 -19.95
C VAL A 266 -5.66 23.20 -18.54
N THR A 267 -6.48 22.27 -18.06
CA THR A 267 -7.12 22.29 -16.74
C THR A 267 -7.15 20.91 -16.08
N SER A 268 -6.24 20.01 -16.46
CA SER A 268 -6.06 18.75 -15.75
C SER A 268 -5.02 18.90 -14.66
N TYR A 269 -5.25 18.18 -13.57
CA TYR A 269 -4.38 18.15 -12.40
C TYR A 269 -4.21 16.70 -11.96
N PRO A 270 -3.11 16.37 -11.25
CA PRO A 270 -3.02 15.09 -10.56
C PRO A 270 -4.27 14.88 -9.72
N CYS A 271 -4.88 13.70 -9.79
CA CYS A 271 -6.19 13.48 -9.17
C CYS A 271 -6.06 12.98 -7.72
N PRO A 272 -6.50 13.71 -6.69
CA PRO A 272 -6.49 13.21 -5.31
C PRO A 272 -7.26 11.89 -5.18
N VAL A 273 -6.66 10.94 -4.47
CA VAL A 273 -7.25 9.59 -4.29
C VAL A 273 -8.47 9.60 -3.35
N ASN A 274 -8.56 10.57 -2.44
CA ASN A 274 -9.65 10.69 -1.45
C ASN A 274 -10.76 11.63 -1.92
N LYS A 275 -11.45 11.28 -3.01
CA LYS A 275 -12.57 12.07 -3.55
C LYS A 275 -13.68 12.29 -2.50
N GLY A 276 -13.69 13.41 -1.79
CA GLY A 276 -14.72 13.76 -0.82
C GLY A 276 -14.84 12.82 0.41
N VAL A 277 -13.78 12.08 0.77
CA VAL A 277 -13.81 11.15 1.92
C VAL A 277 -12.65 11.44 2.88
N GLY A 278 -12.94 12.16 3.97
CA GLY A 278 -12.05 12.26 5.13
C GLY A 278 -10.80 13.13 4.90
N ASP A 279 -9.77 12.88 5.72
CA ASP A 279 -8.47 13.54 5.63
C ASP A 279 -7.67 12.98 4.43
N ASP A 280 -6.83 13.80 3.81
CA ASP A 280 -6.01 13.37 2.67
C ASP A 280 -5.05 12.24 3.04
N LEU A 281 -4.87 11.28 2.13
CA LEU A 281 -3.80 10.28 2.27
C LEU A 281 -2.46 10.96 2.00
N ASN A 282 -1.60 10.96 3.01
CA ASN A 282 -0.27 11.54 2.94
C ASN A 282 0.74 10.49 2.42
N MET A 283 1.69 10.93 1.59
CA MET A 283 2.68 10.06 0.96
C MET A 283 3.66 9.46 1.99
N GLU A 284 4.00 10.20 3.05
CA GLU A 284 4.95 9.76 4.07
C GLU A 284 4.43 8.55 4.86
N GLU A 285 3.22 8.62 5.42
CA GLU A 285 2.55 7.52 6.14
C GLU A 285 2.39 6.30 5.24
N PHE A 286 2.09 6.51 3.95
CA PHE A 286 1.93 5.39 3.03
C PHE A 286 3.24 4.74 2.62
N LEU A 287 4.30 5.50 2.37
CA LEU A 287 5.59 4.91 2.00
C LEU A 287 6.33 4.40 3.23
N VAL A 288 6.58 5.28 4.20
CA VAL A 288 7.37 4.97 5.40
C VAL A 288 6.60 4.04 6.33
N GLY A 289 5.34 4.36 6.63
CA GLY A 289 4.51 3.55 7.51
C GLY A 289 4.28 2.16 6.95
N ALA A 290 3.88 2.03 5.68
CA ALA A 290 3.63 0.72 5.10
C ALA A 290 4.90 -0.13 4.97
N ILE A 291 6.05 0.43 4.59
CA ILE A 291 7.30 -0.35 4.52
C ILE A 291 7.65 -0.93 5.89
N ASN A 292 7.68 -0.09 6.93
CA ASN A 292 8.06 -0.53 8.27
C ASN A 292 7.04 -1.51 8.86
N GLU A 293 5.74 -1.19 8.81
CA GLU A 293 4.68 -2.08 9.29
C GLU A 293 4.64 -3.42 8.53
N GLY A 294 4.97 -3.38 7.23
CA GLY A 294 5.08 -4.56 6.38
C GLY A 294 6.17 -5.51 6.87
N PHE A 295 7.37 -4.98 7.10
CA PHE A 295 8.49 -5.76 7.63
C PHE A 295 8.22 -6.27 9.05
N ASP A 296 7.71 -5.43 9.94
CA ASP A 296 7.40 -5.83 11.31
C ASP A 296 6.36 -6.95 11.35
N SER A 297 5.34 -6.87 10.49
CA SER A 297 4.31 -7.91 10.38
C SER A 297 4.88 -9.24 9.91
N ILE A 298 5.80 -9.23 8.93
CA ILE A 298 6.47 -10.43 8.41
C ILE A 298 7.43 -11.02 9.45
N LEU A 299 8.25 -10.18 10.10
CA LEU A 299 9.17 -10.60 11.15
C LEU A 299 8.43 -11.20 12.34
N ALA A 300 7.29 -10.64 12.73
CA ALA A 300 6.45 -11.19 13.80
C ALA A 300 5.90 -12.60 13.48
N VAL A 301 5.63 -12.91 12.21
CA VAL A 301 5.23 -14.27 11.76
C VAL A 301 6.42 -15.22 11.78
N VAL A 302 7.59 -14.74 11.36
CA VAL A 302 8.85 -15.50 11.43
C VAL A 302 9.15 -15.89 12.88
N ASP A 303 9.06 -14.93 13.80
CA ASP A 303 9.30 -15.13 15.22
C ASP A 303 8.31 -16.13 15.86
N SER A 304 7.03 -16.04 15.49
CA SER A 304 5.99 -16.90 16.06
C SER A 304 5.99 -18.32 15.49
N SER A 305 6.37 -18.48 14.21
CA SER A 305 6.40 -19.78 13.53
C SER A 305 7.62 -20.63 13.87
N GLY A 306 8.75 -19.99 14.22
CA GLY A 306 10.03 -20.66 14.44
C GLY A 306 10.57 -21.37 13.20
N GLN A 307 10.05 -21.06 12.00
CA GLN A 307 10.39 -21.73 10.74
C GLN A 307 11.55 -21.07 9.97
N ASP A 308 12.10 -19.96 10.47
CA ASP A 308 13.29 -19.33 9.90
C ASP A 308 14.56 -19.90 10.55
N GLU A 309 14.72 -21.23 10.51
CA GLU A 309 15.84 -21.93 11.16
C GLU A 309 17.21 -21.48 10.61
N ASP A 310 17.24 -21.06 9.33
CA ASP A 310 18.45 -20.56 8.65
C ASP A 310 18.57 -19.01 8.67
N GLY A 311 17.52 -18.30 9.09
CA GLY A 311 17.52 -16.83 9.16
C GLY A 311 17.38 -16.13 7.81
N ASP A 312 16.98 -16.84 6.75
CA ASP A 312 17.00 -16.36 5.37
C ASP A 312 16.01 -15.21 5.15
N ILE A 313 14.78 -15.30 5.69
CA ILE A 313 13.77 -14.25 5.52
C ILE A 313 14.21 -12.97 6.24
N ARG A 314 14.62 -13.12 7.50
CA ARG A 314 15.14 -12.02 8.31
C ARG A 314 16.34 -11.36 7.64
N LYS A 315 17.26 -12.17 7.12
CA LYS A 315 18.43 -11.68 6.41
C LYS A 315 18.05 -10.90 5.15
N SER A 316 17.10 -11.38 4.34
CA SER A 316 16.64 -10.64 3.16
C SER A 316 16.00 -9.30 3.51
N ILE A 317 15.23 -9.22 4.59
CA ILE A 317 14.67 -7.95 5.07
C ILE A 317 15.78 -6.98 5.49
N ILE A 318 16.79 -7.48 6.24
CA ILE A 318 17.93 -6.65 6.65
C ILE A 318 18.74 -6.20 5.44
N GLU A 319 19.04 -7.09 4.49
CA GLU A 319 19.77 -6.75 3.26
C GLU A 319 19.02 -5.67 2.46
N PHE A 320 17.69 -5.74 2.38
CA PHE A 320 16.88 -4.70 1.73
C PHE A 320 16.89 -3.37 2.49
N LYS A 321 16.80 -3.39 3.84
CA LYS A 321 16.97 -2.17 4.64
C LYS A 321 18.35 -1.55 4.44
N GLU A 322 19.40 -2.37 4.41
CA GLU A 322 20.79 -1.92 4.16
C GLU A 322 20.98 -1.38 2.74
N GLU A 323 20.23 -1.88 1.76
CA GLU A 323 20.19 -1.37 0.39
C GLU A 323 19.61 0.06 0.35
N ILE A 324 18.52 0.30 1.08
CA ILE A 324 17.90 1.62 1.19
C ILE A 324 18.80 2.60 1.94
N ALA A 325 19.34 2.20 3.10
CA ALA A 325 20.29 3.03 3.83
C ALA A 325 21.34 2.18 4.54
N SER A 326 22.61 2.50 4.27
CA SER A 326 23.73 1.72 4.80
C SER A 326 23.75 1.73 6.33
N GLY A 327 23.82 0.54 6.93
CA GLY A 327 23.92 0.38 8.38
C GLY A 327 22.60 0.27 9.12
N LEU A 328 21.46 0.20 8.42
CA LEU A 328 20.18 -0.18 9.01
C LEU A 328 20.19 -1.67 9.39
N GLY A 329 19.97 -1.93 10.67
CA GLY A 329 19.75 -3.26 11.21
C GLY A 329 18.28 -3.66 11.23
N GLU A 330 18.02 -4.81 11.86
CA GLU A 330 16.69 -5.40 11.89
C GLU A 330 15.62 -4.49 12.53
N ASN A 331 15.96 -3.84 13.65
CA ASN A 331 15.06 -3.00 14.43
C ASN A 331 15.11 -1.52 14.01
N ASP A 332 15.91 -1.17 13.01
CA ASP A 332 16.00 0.20 12.55
C ASP A 332 14.84 0.47 11.57
N GLU A 333 14.21 1.62 11.75
CA GLU A 333 13.11 2.08 10.90
C GLU A 333 13.67 2.80 9.67
N ILE A 334 13.07 2.52 8.51
CA ILE A 334 13.27 3.34 7.31
C ILE A 334 12.56 4.67 7.55
N THR A 335 13.20 5.78 7.21
CA THR A 335 12.62 7.13 7.29
C THR A 335 12.42 7.68 5.89
N LEU A 336 11.68 8.79 5.77
CA LEU A 336 11.51 9.43 4.47
C LEU A 336 12.85 9.94 3.90
N ASP A 337 13.75 10.43 4.75
CA ASP A 337 15.10 10.84 4.34
C ASP A 337 15.90 9.68 3.75
N HIS A 338 15.78 8.47 4.32
CA HIS A 338 16.41 7.27 3.75
C HIS A 338 15.86 6.97 2.35
N ILE A 339 14.54 7.10 2.15
CA ILE A 339 13.89 6.87 0.85
C ILE A 339 14.33 7.92 -0.17
N ILE A 340 14.30 9.21 0.19
CA ILE A 340 14.74 10.31 -0.69
C ILE A 340 16.21 10.10 -1.10
N GLN A 341 17.07 9.76 -0.16
CA GLN A 341 18.47 9.49 -0.46
C GLN A 341 18.62 8.29 -1.41
N TYR A 342 17.92 7.18 -1.14
CA TYR A 342 17.96 5.99 -1.99
C TYR A 342 17.48 6.28 -3.42
N LEU A 343 16.44 7.10 -3.58
CA LEU A 343 15.91 7.53 -4.87
C LEU A 343 16.90 8.43 -5.63
N ASN A 344 17.58 9.33 -4.93
CA ASN A 344 18.60 10.22 -5.51
C ASN A 344 19.87 9.47 -5.92
N ASP A 345 20.14 8.30 -5.33
CA ASP A 345 21.34 7.49 -5.58
C ASP A 345 21.14 6.43 -6.70
N GLN A 346 19.95 6.29 -7.29
CA GLN A 346 19.66 5.43 -8.46
C GLN A 346 20.28 5.98 -9.74
#